data_AF-A0A165M038-F1
#
_entry.id   AF-A0A165M038-F1
#
_cell.length_a   1.000
_cell.length_b   1.000
_cell.length_c   1.000
_cell.angle_alpha   90.00
_cell.angle_beta   90.00
_cell.angle_gamma   90.00
#
_symmetry.space_group_name_H-M   'P 1'
#
loop_
_entity.id
_entity.type
_entity.pdbx_description
1 polymer ?
#
loop_
_entity_poly.entity_id
_entity_poly.type
_entity_poly.pdbx_seq_one_letter_code
_entity_poly.pdbx_strand_id
1 'polypeptide(L)'
;MAEPAPTREAINDRAAHHHSCIITLKTQLNTICPISVLPPEVLSEVFLHRAADWRVKKPYIPVVHDWLPLSHVCKHWRSVALGCPALWSSLKVTGSCEWMAELLARSKRLPLTVYIISRGPLAGSSTSQPPNESIELVLSSLERIRVLSITSIPGRSETSFELLDGPAPLLNSLSVSDLSSYFTSELHLRVHAAPLSLGCDLATQ
;
A
#
# COMPACT_ATOMS: atom_id res chain seq x y z
N MET A 1 4.38 -57.00 -26.04
CA MET A 1 5.06 -55.71 -26.31
C MET A 1 4.80 -54.82 -25.12
N ALA A 2 5.82 -54.55 -24.30
CA ALA A 2 5.68 -53.71 -23.11
C ALA A 2 5.70 -52.23 -23.54
N GLU A 3 4.70 -51.47 -23.10
CA GLU A 3 4.67 -50.02 -23.28
C GLU A 3 5.88 -49.41 -22.54
N PRO A 4 6.69 -48.55 -23.19
CA PRO A 4 7.88 -47.98 -22.55
C PRO A 4 7.48 -47.17 -21.32
N ALA A 5 8.25 -47.29 -20.24
CA ALA A 5 7.99 -46.58 -19.00
C ALA A 5 7.90 -45.06 -19.24
N PRO A 6 6.86 -44.37 -18.71
CA PRO A 6 6.66 -42.96 -18.98
C PRO A 6 7.83 -42.13 -18.44
N THR A 7 8.37 -41.24 -19.27
CA THR A 7 9.44 -40.33 -18.87
C THR A 7 8.92 -39.28 -17.88
N ARG A 8 9.81 -38.75 -17.03
CA ARG A 8 9.48 -37.67 -16.10
C ARG A 8 8.88 -36.45 -16.81
N GLU A 9 9.39 -36.14 -18.00
CA GLU A 9 8.89 -35.06 -18.86
C GLU A 9 7.44 -35.30 -19.29
N ALA A 10 7.11 -36.49 -19.80
CA ALA A 10 5.75 -36.84 -20.19
C ALA A 10 4.75 -36.76 -19.02
N ILE A 11 5.18 -37.12 -17.80
CA ILE A 11 4.37 -36.98 -16.58
C ILE A 11 4.14 -35.50 -16.24
N ASN A 12 5.18 -34.66 -16.33
CA ASN A 12 5.08 -33.22 -16.07
C ASN A 12 4.18 -32.52 -17.09
N ASP A 13 4.29 -32.87 -18.37
CA ASP A 13 3.45 -32.29 -19.43
C ASP A 13 1.98 -32.63 -19.22
N ARG A 14 1.69 -33.89 -18.87
CA ARG A 14 0.32 -34.32 -18.55
C ARG A 14 -0.21 -33.63 -17.29
N ALA A 15 0.63 -33.45 -16.27
CA ALA A 15 0.25 -32.70 -15.05
C ALA A 15 -0.04 -31.23 -15.37
N ALA A 16 0.79 -30.58 -16.17
CA ALA A 16 0.59 -29.19 -16.62
C ALA A 16 -0.69 -29.05 -17.46
N HIS A 17 -0.94 -29.99 -18.37
CA HIS A 17 -2.17 -30.04 -19.16
C HIS A 17 -3.41 -30.15 -18.27
N HIS A 18 -3.44 -31.12 -17.35
CA HIS A 18 -4.58 -31.27 -16.42
C HIS A 18 -4.76 -30.03 -15.53
N HIS A 19 -3.67 -29.42 -15.06
CA HIS A 19 -3.73 -28.18 -14.30
C HIS A 19 -4.39 -27.05 -15.10
N SER A 20 -4.04 -26.91 -16.38
CA SER A 20 -4.65 -25.94 -17.29
C SER A 20 -6.14 -26.21 -17.52
N CYS A 21 -6.53 -27.47 -17.71
CA CYS A 21 -7.94 -27.86 -17.84
C CYS A 21 -8.75 -27.52 -16.58
N ILE A 22 -8.20 -27.80 -15.39
CA ILE A 22 -8.85 -27.46 -14.11
C ILE A 22 -9.01 -25.94 -13.97
N ILE A 23 -7.97 -25.15 -14.30
CA ILE A 23 -8.05 -23.68 -14.28
C ILE A 23 -9.15 -23.18 -15.22
N THR A 24 -9.26 -23.76 -16.41
CA THR A 24 -10.26 -23.38 -17.43
C THR A 24 -11.67 -23.65 -16.93
N LEU A 25 -11.94 -24.86 -16.43
CA LEU A 25 -13.25 -25.23 -15.87
C LEU A 25 -13.63 -24.35 -14.67
N LYS A 26 -12.68 -24.10 -13.75
CA LYS A 26 -12.92 -23.18 -12.63
C LYS A 26 -13.23 -21.75 -13.10
N THR A 27 -12.59 -21.30 -14.18
CA THR A 27 -12.85 -19.97 -14.74
C THR A 27 -14.29 -19.89 -15.29
N GLN A 28 -14.75 -20.92 -16.01
CA GLN A 28 -16.14 -21.00 -16.49
C GLN A 28 -17.16 -21.11 -15.35
N LEU A 29 -16.86 -21.89 -14.31
CA LEU A 29 -17.72 -21.95 -13.13
C LEU A 29 -17.79 -20.60 -12.40
N ASN A 30 -16.71 -19.83 -12.38
CA ASN A 30 -16.75 -18.50 -11.81
C ASN A 30 -17.68 -17.57 -12.61
N THR A 31 -17.79 -17.69 -13.94
CA THR A 31 -18.66 -16.79 -14.73
C THR A 31 -20.15 -17.01 -14.49
N ILE A 32 -20.55 -18.17 -13.98
CA ILE A 32 -21.95 -18.46 -13.61
C ILE A 32 -22.25 -18.14 -12.14
N CYS A 33 -21.24 -17.79 -11.33
CA CYS A 33 -21.45 -17.39 -9.94
C CYS A 33 -22.07 -15.98 -9.90
N PRO A 34 -23.13 -15.75 -9.10
CA PRO A 34 -23.82 -14.45 -9.05
C PRO A 34 -22.90 -13.25 -8.82
N ILE A 35 -21.85 -13.41 -8.00
CA ILE A 35 -20.92 -12.33 -7.68
C ILE A 35 -19.99 -11.95 -8.85
N SER A 36 -19.83 -12.84 -9.83
CA SER A 36 -19.01 -12.58 -11.03
C SER A 36 -19.79 -11.96 -12.17
N VAL A 37 -21.12 -11.81 -12.03
CA VAL A 37 -21.98 -11.08 -12.97
C VAL A 37 -22.04 -9.59 -12.63
N LEU A 38 -21.52 -9.20 -11.46
CA LEU A 38 -21.43 -7.80 -11.07
C LEU A 38 -20.52 -7.03 -12.04
N PRO A 39 -20.90 -5.81 -12.43
CA PRO A 39 -20.02 -4.93 -13.18
C PRO A 39 -18.70 -4.68 -12.43
N PRO A 40 -17.57 -4.52 -13.13
CA PRO A 40 -16.27 -4.22 -12.53
C PRO A 40 -16.29 -3.02 -11.58
N GLU A 41 -17.15 -2.03 -11.85
CA GLU A 41 -17.32 -0.82 -11.04
C GLU A 41 -17.91 -1.15 -9.67
N VAL A 42 -18.97 -1.98 -9.63
CA VAL A 42 -19.61 -2.41 -8.38
C VAL A 42 -18.65 -3.25 -7.56
N LEU A 43 -17.92 -4.16 -8.21
CA LEU A 43 -16.91 -4.97 -7.53
C LEU A 43 -15.76 -4.11 -6.98
N SER A 44 -15.36 -3.07 -7.71
CA SER A 44 -14.37 -2.08 -7.24
C SER A 44 -14.87 -1.34 -5.99
N GLU A 45 -16.13 -0.91 -5.96
CA GLU A 45 -16.73 -0.26 -4.78
C GLU A 45 -16.72 -1.20 -3.57
N VAL A 46 -17.07 -2.47 -3.74
CA VAL A 46 -16.98 -3.48 -2.66
C VAL A 46 -15.55 -3.59 -2.12
N PHE A 47 -14.54 -3.60 -3.00
CA PHE A 47 -13.14 -3.66 -2.60
C PHE A 47 -12.72 -2.39 -1.84
N LEU A 48 -13.19 -1.23 -2.27
CA LEU A 48 -12.93 0.05 -1.62
C LEU A 48 -13.57 0.13 -0.24
N HIS A 49 -14.80 -0.35 -0.09
CA HIS A 49 -15.46 -0.46 1.21
C HIS A 49 -14.68 -1.36 2.16
N ARG A 50 -14.19 -2.52 1.69
CA ARG A 50 -13.34 -3.39 2.49
C ARG A 50 -12.06 -2.67 2.94
N ALA A 51 -11.40 -1.98 2.02
CA ALA A 51 -10.19 -1.21 2.32
C ALA A 51 -10.44 -0.05 3.30
N ALA A 52 -11.63 0.56 3.27
CA ALA A 52 -12.00 1.67 4.15
C ALA A 52 -12.37 1.20 5.57
N ASP A 53 -13.13 0.10 5.70
CA ASP A 53 -13.58 -0.46 6.98
C ASP A 53 -12.42 -0.71 7.95
N TRP A 54 -11.27 -1.13 7.41
CA TRP A 54 -10.12 -1.43 8.24
C TRP A 54 -9.40 -0.17 8.74
N ARG A 55 -9.36 0.89 7.93
CA ARG A 55 -8.76 2.18 8.33
C ARG A 55 -9.43 2.75 9.59
N VAL A 56 -10.72 2.48 9.77
CA VAL A 56 -11.49 2.92 10.94
C VAL A 56 -11.19 2.09 12.19
N LYS A 57 -10.96 0.78 12.05
CA LYS A 57 -10.84 -0.16 13.19
C LYS A 57 -9.48 -0.15 13.87
N LYS A 58 -8.39 0.26 13.19
CA LYS A 58 -7.03 0.28 13.74
C LYS A 58 -6.26 1.54 13.31
N PRO A 59 -6.58 2.72 13.86
CA PRO A 59 -5.97 3.99 13.43
C PRO A 59 -4.45 4.06 13.69
N TYR A 60 -3.94 3.30 14.66
CA TYR A 60 -2.53 3.34 15.08
C TYR A 60 -1.60 2.39 14.30
N ILE A 61 -2.16 1.45 13.54
CA ILE A 61 -1.38 0.53 12.70
C ILE A 61 -2.01 0.62 11.31
N PRO A 62 -1.40 1.37 10.38
CA PRO A 62 -1.84 1.36 8.99
C PRO A 62 -1.68 -0.07 8.47
N VAL A 63 -2.77 -0.83 8.44
CA VAL A 63 -2.85 -2.02 7.60
C VAL A 63 -3.33 -1.51 6.29
N VAL A 64 -2.37 -1.33 5.42
CA VAL A 64 -2.61 -0.97 4.05
C VAL A 64 -2.59 -2.26 3.25
N HIS A 65 -3.42 -2.34 2.21
CA HIS A 65 -3.52 -3.48 1.31
C HIS A 65 -4.23 -4.72 1.89
N ASP A 66 -5.11 -4.56 2.89
CA ASP A 66 -5.97 -5.62 3.44
C ASP A 66 -7.00 -6.18 2.44
N TRP A 67 -7.22 -5.45 1.34
CA TRP A 67 -7.99 -5.88 0.19
C TRP A 67 -7.19 -6.81 -0.75
N LEU A 68 -5.86 -6.93 -0.62
CA LEU A 68 -5.05 -7.81 -1.48
C LEU A 68 -5.59 -9.24 -1.59
N PRO A 69 -6.03 -9.91 -0.51
CA PRO A 69 -6.62 -11.25 -0.60
C PRO A 69 -7.81 -11.34 -1.58
N LEU A 70 -8.56 -10.24 -1.78
CA LEU A 70 -9.65 -10.19 -2.77
C LEU A 70 -9.11 -10.39 -4.19
N SER A 71 -7.91 -9.89 -4.50
CA SER A 71 -7.26 -10.12 -5.80
C SER A 71 -6.84 -11.59 -6.01
N HIS A 72 -6.83 -12.43 -4.96
CA HIS A 72 -6.48 -13.84 -5.06
C HIS A 72 -7.70 -14.77 -5.21
N VAL A 73 -8.93 -14.25 -5.17
CA VAL A 73 -10.16 -15.05 -5.29
C VAL A 73 -10.28 -15.72 -6.66
N CYS A 74 -10.22 -14.94 -7.74
CA CYS A 74 -10.22 -15.46 -9.12
C CYS A 74 -9.53 -14.50 -10.09
N LYS A 75 -9.35 -14.93 -11.35
CA LYS A 75 -8.73 -14.10 -12.41
C LYS A 75 -9.50 -12.79 -12.66
N HIS A 76 -10.83 -12.83 -12.62
CA HIS A 76 -11.67 -11.65 -12.81
C HIS A 76 -11.46 -10.63 -11.68
N TRP A 77 -11.54 -11.06 -10.42
CA TRP A 77 -11.33 -10.19 -9.26
C TRP A 77 -9.93 -9.59 -9.23
N ARG A 78 -8.91 -10.38 -9.62
CA ARG A 78 -7.56 -9.86 -9.85
C ARG A 78 -7.59 -8.72 -10.86
N SER A 79 -8.13 -8.96 -12.06
CA SER A 79 -8.19 -7.94 -13.11
C SER A 79 -8.88 -6.65 -12.64
N VAL A 80 -9.98 -6.76 -11.90
CA VAL A 80 -10.71 -5.60 -11.35
C VAL A 80 -9.87 -4.86 -10.31
N ALA A 81 -9.28 -5.57 -9.35
CA ALA A 81 -8.44 -4.97 -8.31
C ALA A 81 -7.20 -4.26 -8.90
N LEU A 82 -6.51 -4.90 -9.86
CA LEU A 82 -5.38 -4.30 -10.56
C LEU A 82 -5.80 -3.08 -11.41
N GLY A 83 -7.03 -3.08 -11.91
CA GLY A 83 -7.60 -2.01 -12.74
C GLY A 83 -8.15 -0.81 -11.97
N CYS A 84 -8.34 -0.92 -10.65
CA CYS A 84 -8.92 0.13 -9.80
C CYS A 84 -7.83 0.93 -9.07
N PRO A 85 -7.42 2.12 -9.55
CA PRO A 85 -6.26 2.85 -9.00
C PRO A 85 -6.46 3.31 -7.55
N ALA A 86 -7.71 3.51 -7.12
CA ALA A 86 -8.05 3.97 -5.78
C ALA A 86 -7.68 2.95 -4.68
N LEU A 87 -7.60 1.66 -5.01
CA LEU A 87 -7.11 0.63 -4.08
C LEU A 87 -5.60 0.78 -3.78
N TRP A 88 -4.87 1.37 -4.72
CA TRP A 88 -3.41 1.53 -4.69
C TRP A 88 -2.98 2.93 -4.23
N SER A 89 -3.92 3.87 -4.06
CA SER A 89 -3.61 5.26 -3.68
C SER A 89 -3.38 5.44 -2.17
N SER A 90 -3.60 4.40 -1.37
CA SER A 90 -3.19 4.37 0.04
C SER A 90 -2.04 3.39 0.16
N LEU A 91 -0.92 3.85 0.71
CA LEU A 91 0.31 3.09 0.78
C LEU A 91 0.94 3.20 2.16
N LYS A 92 1.49 2.09 2.63
CA LYS A 92 2.41 2.05 3.76
C LYS A 92 3.80 1.88 3.19
N VAL A 93 4.70 2.78 3.54
CA VAL A 93 6.09 2.67 3.10
C VAL A 93 6.71 1.45 3.78
N THR A 94 7.33 0.61 2.96
CA THR A 94 8.07 -0.58 3.37
C THR A 94 9.51 -0.44 2.87
N GLY A 95 10.41 -1.34 3.28
CA GLY A 95 11.78 -1.34 2.75
C GLY A 95 11.92 -1.89 1.32
N SER A 96 10.82 -2.26 0.64
CA SER A 96 10.87 -2.80 -0.72
C SER A 96 10.60 -1.69 -1.74
N CYS A 97 11.66 -1.19 -2.40
CA CYS A 97 11.56 -0.20 -3.46
C CYS A 97 10.71 -0.70 -4.64
N GLU A 98 10.88 -1.97 -5.03
CA GLU A 98 10.11 -2.60 -6.10
C GLU A 98 8.60 -2.58 -5.80
N TRP A 99 8.22 -2.94 -4.58
CA TRP A 99 6.82 -2.88 -4.16
C TRP A 99 6.30 -1.45 -4.15
N MET A 100 7.10 -0.49 -3.66
CA MET A 100 6.69 0.91 -3.66
C MET A 100 6.51 1.47 -5.06
N ALA A 101 7.42 1.15 -5.99
CA ALA A 101 7.29 1.53 -7.39
C ALA A 101 6.01 0.97 -8.02
N GLU A 102 5.67 -0.30 -7.73
CA GLU A 102 4.46 -0.93 -8.22
C GLU A 102 3.19 -0.27 -7.68
N LEU A 103 3.16 0.07 -6.39
CA LEU A 103 2.05 0.81 -5.78
C LEU A 103 1.86 2.19 -6.44
N LEU A 104 2.95 2.93 -6.63
CA LEU A 104 2.94 4.24 -7.28
C LEU A 104 2.45 4.14 -8.72
N ALA A 105 2.96 3.18 -9.50
CA ALA A 105 2.54 2.95 -10.89
C ALA A 105 1.03 2.65 -10.99
N ARG A 106 0.52 1.78 -10.11
CA ARG A 106 -0.90 1.38 -10.10
C ARG A 106 -1.84 2.45 -9.58
N SER A 107 -1.36 3.34 -8.71
CA SER A 107 -2.12 4.52 -8.24
C SER A 107 -2.42 5.53 -9.36
N LYS A 108 -1.77 5.39 -10.52
CA LYS A 108 -1.85 6.29 -11.69
C LYS A 108 -1.57 7.73 -11.32
N ARG A 109 -2.56 8.62 -11.37
CA ARG A 109 -2.46 10.06 -11.02
C ARG A 109 -3.30 10.44 -9.79
N LEU A 110 -3.86 9.46 -9.08
CA LEU A 110 -4.71 9.75 -7.92
C LEU A 110 -3.92 10.36 -6.76
N PRO A 111 -4.55 11.20 -5.92
CA PRO A 111 -3.95 11.70 -4.71
C PRO A 111 -3.62 10.55 -3.73
N LEU A 112 -2.42 10.60 -3.15
CA LEU A 112 -1.87 9.54 -2.31
C LEU A 112 -2.13 9.80 -0.82
N THR A 113 -2.34 8.71 -0.09
CA THR A 113 -2.37 8.65 1.38
C THR A 113 -1.23 7.77 1.84
N VAL A 114 -0.21 8.38 2.41
CA VAL A 114 1.09 7.78 2.71
C VAL A 114 1.27 7.63 4.21
N TYR A 115 1.61 6.42 4.63
CA TYR A 115 1.96 6.11 6.02
C TYR A 115 3.40 5.63 6.11
N ILE A 116 4.23 6.34 6.85
CA ILE A 116 5.62 6.00 7.13
C ILE A 116 5.69 5.55 8.59
N ILE A 117 6.13 4.31 8.82
CA ILE A 117 6.39 3.81 10.17
C ILE A 117 7.90 3.64 10.31
N SER A 118 8.54 4.52 11.06
CA SER A 118 9.96 4.41 11.38
C SER A 118 10.15 3.37 12.48
N ARG A 119 10.78 2.24 12.16
CA ARG A 119 11.17 1.19 13.10
C ARG A 119 12.66 1.32 13.38
N GLY A 120 13.03 1.50 14.65
CA GLY A 120 14.44 1.39 15.05
C GLY A 120 14.96 -0.05 14.89
N PRO A 121 16.30 -0.24 14.83
CA PRO A 121 16.89 -1.58 14.91
C PRO A 121 16.42 -2.29 16.19
N LEU A 122 16.15 -3.59 16.09
CA LEU A 122 15.98 -4.41 17.28
C LEU A 122 17.31 -4.39 18.04
N ALA A 123 17.28 -4.21 19.36
CA ALA A 123 18.49 -4.25 20.19
C ALA A 123 19.29 -5.53 19.87
N GLY A 124 20.48 -5.38 19.30
CA GLY A 124 21.38 -6.49 18.92
C GLY A 124 21.52 -6.79 17.42
N SER A 125 20.78 -6.14 16.52
CA SER A 125 21.00 -6.31 15.07
C SER A 125 21.96 -5.25 14.52
N SER A 126 23.20 -5.63 14.25
CA SER A 126 24.21 -4.83 13.52
C SER A 126 23.90 -4.70 12.03
N THR A 127 22.63 -4.56 11.65
CA THR A 127 22.25 -4.34 10.26
C THR A 127 22.28 -2.85 10.01
N SER A 128 23.29 -2.40 9.26
CA SER A 128 23.23 -1.15 8.51
C SER A 128 21.93 -1.16 7.70
N GLN A 129 20.90 -0.46 8.19
CA GLN A 129 19.69 -0.26 7.41
C GLN A 129 20.13 0.39 6.10
N PRO A 130 19.73 -0.13 4.93
CA PRO A 130 19.99 0.56 3.68
C PRO A 130 19.38 1.98 3.77
N PRO A 131 19.97 2.96 3.06
CA PRO A 131 19.37 4.28 2.95
C PRO A 131 17.90 4.16 2.58
N ASN A 132 17.12 5.14 3.04
CA ASN A 132 15.66 5.19 2.97
C ASN A 132 15.10 5.30 1.54
N GLU A 133 15.68 4.66 0.54
CA GLU A 133 15.36 4.74 -0.89
C GLU A 133 13.87 4.58 -1.18
N SER A 134 13.17 3.69 -0.44
CA SER A 134 11.71 3.53 -0.57
C SER A 134 10.92 4.75 -0.09
N ILE A 135 11.41 5.44 0.95
CA ILE A 135 10.84 6.72 1.41
C ILE A 135 11.15 7.80 0.38
N GLU A 136 12.39 7.89 -0.11
CA GLU A 136 12.78 8.88 -1.13
C GLU A 136 11.95 8.72 -2.40
N LEU A 137 11.78 7.48 -2.87
CA LEU A 137 10.94 7.15 -4.02
C LEU A 137 9.49 7.62 -3.83
N VAL A 138 8.92 7.42 -2.64
CA VAL A 138 7.53 7.85 -2.36
C VAL A 138 7.45 9.37 -2.23
N LEU A 139 8.40 10.00 -1.56
CA LEU A 139 8.47 11.46 -1.39
C LEU A 139 8.80 12.17 -2.71
N SER A 140 9.43 11.51 -3.68
CA SER A 140 9.57 12.07 -5.04
C SER A 140 8.21 12.37 -5.70
N SER A 141 7.14 11.73 -5.23
CA SER A 141 5.76 11.96 -5.66
C SER A 141 4.99 12.93 -4.73
N LEU A 142 5.68 13.81 -3.99
CA LEU A 142 5.09 14.77 -3.05
C LEU A 142 3.98 15.63 -3.65
N GLU A 143 4.09 15.96 -4.95
CA GLU A 143 3.09 16.72 -5.69
C GLU A 143 1.67 16.11 -5.63
N ARG A 144 1.61 14.79 -5.44
CA ARG A 144 0.36 14.02 -5.40
C ARG A 144 -0.01 13.53 -4.01
N ILE A 145 0.82 13.76 -3.00
CA ILE A 145 0.55 13.32 -1.63
C ILE A 145 -0.48 14.25 -1.00
N ARG A 146 -1.64 13.68 -0.63
CA ARG A 146 -2.72 14.39 0.05
C ARG A 146 -2.65 14.26 1.57
N VAL A 147 -2.28 13.08 2.04
CA VAL A 147 -2.14 12.79 3.47
C VAL A 147 -0.79 12.13 3.66
N LEU A 148 0.04 12.71 4.52
CA LEU A 148 1.31 12.15 4.96
C LEU A 148 1.25 11.94 6.47
N SER A 149 1.40 10.70 6.91
CA SER A 149 1.46 10.36 8.32
C SER A 149 2.77 9.65 8.63
N ILE A 150 3.53 10.19 9.56
CA ILE A 150 4.84 9.70 9.97
C ILE A 150 4.71 9.28 11.42
N THR A 151 4.99 8.01 11.69
CA THR A 151 4.88 7.45 13.03
C THR A 151 6.24 6.88 13.43
N SER A 152 6.84 7.42 14.49
CA SER A 152 8.13 6.96 15.03
C SER A 152 7.91 5.90 16.11
N ILE A 153 8.78 4.88 16.20
CA ILE A 153 8.83 3.87 17.28
C ILE A 153 10.02 4.17 18.20
N PRO A 154 9.93 4.02 19.54
CA PRO A 154 11.04 4.29 20.44
C PRO A 154 12.31 3.51 20.05
N GLY A 155 13.47 4.19 20.03
CA GLY A 155 14.76 3.56 19.75
C GLY A 155 15.74 4.41 18.93
N ARG A 156 15.27 5.34 18.09
CA ARG A 156 16.03 6.50 17.56
C ARG A 156 15.10 7.40 16.74
N SER A 157 15.30 8.72 16.82
CA SER A 157 14.83 9.68 15.83
C SER A 157 16.06 10.12 15.04
N GLU A 158 16.08 9.89 13.74
CA GLU A 158 16.57 10.82 12.70
C GLU A 158 15.86 10.42 11.41
N THR A 159 14.56 10.69 11.30
CA THR A 159 13.94 10.78 9.97
C THR A 159 14.34 12.14 9.42
N SER A 160 15.32 12.20 8.54
CA SER A 160 15.72 13.44 7.88
C SER A 160 14.56 13.96 7.04
N PHE A 161 13.92 15.04 7.51
CA PHE A 161 12.79 15.70 6.84
C PHE A 161 13.25 16.59 5.68
N GLU A 162 14.54 16.63 5.37
CA GLU A 162 15.12 17.39 4.24
C GLU A 162 14.50 16.99 2.88
N LEU A 163 13.92 15.79 2.77
CA LEU A 163 13.19 15.36 1.57
C LEU A 163 11.79 15.99 1.42
N LEU A 164 11.30 16.75 2.40
CA LEU A 164 10.03 17.47 2.32
C LEU A 164 10.16 18.87 1.67
N ASP A 165 11.34 19.24 1.18
CA ASP A 165 11.61 20.56 0.58
C ASP A 165 10.97 20.78 -0.81
N GLY A 166 10.23 19.79 -1.33
CA GLY A 166 9.50 19.89 -2.60
C GLY A 166 8.11 20.55 -2.48
N PRO A 167 7.55 21.06 -3.60
CA PRO A 167 6.19 21.60 -3.60
C PRO A 167 5.17 20.48 -3.35
N ALA A 168 4.39 20.61 -2.27
CA ALA A 168 3.32 19.68 -1.89
C ALA A 168 1.92 20.35 -2.01
N PRO A 169 1.48 20.71 -3.23
CA PRO A 169 0.26 21.49 -3.46
C PRO A 169 -1.04 20.78 -3.07
N LEU A 170 -1.04 19.44 -3.03
CA LEU A 170 -2.22 18.64 -2.70
C LEU A 170 -2.27 18.19 -1.23
N LEU A 171 -1.27 18.55 -0.42
CA LEU A 171 -1.15 18.10 0.95
C LEU A 171 -2.19 18.78 1.85
N ASN A 172 -3.20 18.01 2.28
CA ASN A 172 -4.26 18.49 3.15
C ASN A 172 -4.01 18.12 4.62
N SER A 173 -3.19 17.09 4.88
CA SER A 173 -2.94 16.60 6.23
C SER A 173 -1.51 16.07 6.34
N LEU A 174 -0.75 16.65 7.27
CA LEU A 174 0.54 16.15 7.73
C LEU A 174 0.41 15.79 9.21
N SER A 175 0.75 14.56 9.58
CA SER A 175 0.85 14.17 10.99
C SER A 175 2.19 13.52 11.28
N VAL A 176 2.82 13.94 12.36
CA VAL A 176 4.02 13.30 12.92
C VAL A 176 3.66 12.87 14.34
N SER A 177 3.79 11.58 14.64
CA SER A 177 3.43 11.01 15.93
C SER A 177 4.56 10.14 16.46
N ASP A 178 4.86 10.24 17.74
CA ASP A 178 5.89 9.43 18.39
C ASP A 178 5.25 8.33 19.24
N LEU A 179 5.62 7.08 18.94
CA LEU A 179 5.24 5.88 19.67
C LEU A 179 5.85 5.71 21.05
N SER A 180 6.67 6.66 21.49
CA SER A 180 7.02 6.82 22.90
C SER A 180 5.85 7.24 23.80
N SER A 181 4.94 8.09 23.31
CA SER A 181 3.94 8.80 24.12
C SER A 181 2.79 7.94 24.67
N TYR A 182 2.63 6.69 24.22
CA TYR A 182 1.56 5.79 24.67
C TYR A 182 2.05 4.55 25.41
N PHE A 183 3.37 4.37 25.52
CA PHE A 183 3.91 3.52 26.60
C PHE A 183 3.86 4.24 27.95
N THR A 184 3.65 5.56 27.95
CA THR A 184 3.34 6.39 29.13
C THR A 184 1.92 6.94 29.01
N SER A 185 0.92 6.10 29.27
CA SER A 185 -0.50 6.40 29.57
C SER A 185 -1.16 7.68 29.03
N GLU A 186 -2.26 7.50 28.27
CA GLU A 186 -3.36 8.44 27.95
C GLU A 186 -3.02 9.93 27.72
N LEU A 187 -3.18 10.42 26.49
CA LEU A 187 -3.99 11.63 26.22
C LEU A 187 -4.21 11.87 24.73
N HIS A 188 -5.45 12.24 24.44
CA HIS A 188 -6.02 12.65 23.17
C HIS A 188 -5.30 13.88 22.60
N LEU A 189 -4.84 13.85 21.35
CA LEU A 189 -4.49 15.07 20.60
C LEU A 189 -4.86 14.92 19.12
N ARG A 190 -6.03 15.46 18.76
CA ARG A 190 -6.35 15.90 17.39
C ARG A 190 -5.63 17.23 17.17
N VAL A 191 -4.67 17.27 16.25
CA VAL A 191 -4.15 18.54 15.76
C VAL A 191 -5.04 18.99 14.61
N HIS A 192 -5.81 20.06 14.85
CA HIS A 192 -6.53 20.79 13.83
C HIS A 192 -5.51 21.46 12.89
N ALA A 193 -5.56 21.16 11.60
CA ALA A 193 -4.89 21.97 10.58
C ALA A 193 -5.56 23.34 10.53
N ALA A 194 -4.81 24.39 10.87
CA ALA A 194 -5.15 25.77 10.51
C ALA A 194 -4.42 26.14 9.20
N PRO A 195 -4.99 27.04 8.38
CA PRO A 195 -4.49 27.29 7.04
C PRO A 195 -3.19 28.11 7.08
N LEU A 196 -2.19 27.67 6.30
CA LEU A 196 -1.06 28.50 5.91
C LEU A 196 -1.57 29.60 4.97
N SER A 197 -1.98 30.74 5.53
CA SER A 197 -2.13 31.98 4.77
C SER A 197 -0.80 32.73 4.71
N LEU A 198 -0.39 33.04 3.49
CA LEU A 198 0.76 33.86 3.11
C LEU A 198 0.84 35.20 3.85
N GLY A 199 2.05 35.73 3.94
CA GLY A 199 2.29 37.14 4.20
C GLY A 199 3.77 37.49 4.18
N CYS A 200 4.38 37.53 2.98
CA CYS A 200 5.51 38.42 2.76
C CYS A 200 5.09 39.84 3.13
N ASP A 201 5.89 40.57 3.90
CA ASP A 201 6.24 41.94 3.54
C ASP A 201 7.58 42.34 4.18
N LEU A 202 8.54 42.52 3.28
CA LEU A 202 9.75 43.29 3.44
C LEU A 202 9.41 44.77 3.26
N ALA A 203 9.69 45.62 4.24
CA ALA A 203 10.06 47.04 4.08
C ALA A 203 10.49 47.55 5.47
N THR A 204 11.78 47.68 5.78
CA THR A 204 12.69 48.80 5.45
C THR A 204 12.31 50.12 6.15
N GLN A 205 13.25 50.55 7.01
CA GLN A 205 13.43 51.83 7.72
C GLN A 205 12.70 52.02 9.06
#